data_AF-A0A345XSR9-F1
#
_entry.id   AF-A0A345XSR9-F1
#
_cell.length_a   1.000
_cell.length_b   1.000
_cell.length_c   1.000
_cell.angle_alpha   90.00
_cell.angle_beta   90.00
_cell.angle_gamma   90.00
#
_symmetry.space_group_name_H-M   'P 1'
#
loop_
_entity.id
_entity.type
_entity.pdbx_description
1 polymer ?
#
loop_
_entity_poly.entity_id
_entity_poly.type
_entity_poly.pdbx_seq_one_letter_code
_entity_poly.pdbx_strand_id
1 'polypeptide(L)'
;MPENNNRWTSDHLMKPGGTALYGAQQRARLRQMADEVRVLLREYRADLENVEFDGDKPFEPRIRAFLASRPLAQFESDLRAAVKHVGKLDSEYQRRYVELPEKRKVKAIEKAHKKGIKTAQSLNTAEQLNAVSQTPGDNNGQAAKKSEEPSFLDFLEKRA
;
A
#
# COMPACT_ATOMS: atom_id res chain seq x y z
N MET A 1 -13.51 -28.59 -18.87
CA MET A 1 -12.07 -28.26 -18.79
C MET A 1 -11.82 -27.64 -17.43
N PRO A 2 -11.03 -28.24 -16.53
CA PRO A 2 -10.75 -27.61 -15.25
C PRO A 2 -9.94 -26.34 -15.51
N GLU A 3 -10.44 -25.20 -15.03
CA GLU A 3 -9.75 -23.92 -15.15
C GLU A 3 -8.38 -24.01 -14.46
N ASN A 4 -7.35 -23.53 -15.14
CA ASN A 4 -5.97 -23.48 -14.69
C ASN A 4 -5.83 -22.47 -13.54
N ASN A 5 -6.33 -22.83 -12.35
CA ASN A 5 -6.43 -21.97 -11.17
C ASN A 5 -5.06 -21.60 -10.54
N ASN A 6 -3.96 -22.11 -11.10
CA ASN A 6 -2.59 -21.86 -10.64
C ASN A 6 -1.82 -20.86 -11.50
N ARG A 7 -2.38 -20.34 -12.60
CA ARG A 7 -1.71 -19.36 -13.47
C ARG A 7 -2.24 -17.97 -13.18
N TRP A 8 -1.35 -17.00 -13.02
CA TRP A 8 -1.79 -15.63 -12.78
C TRP A 8 -2.50 -15.07 -14.02
N THR A 9 -3.61 -14.40 -13.79
CA THR A 9 -4.38 -13.60 -14.77
C THR A 9 -4.72 -12.25 -14.15
N SER A 10 -5.12 -11.27 -14.96
CA SER A 10 -5.57 -9.95 -14.50
C SER A 10 -6.67 -10.02 -13.44
N ASP A 11 -7.51 -11.06 -13.50
CA ASP A 11 -8.64 -11.25 -12.57
C ASP A 11 -8.19 -11.56 -11.15
N HIS A 12 -6.92 -11.93 -10.96
CA HIS A 12 -6.33 -12.15 -9.65
C HIS A 12 -5.93 -10.85 -8.96
N LEU A 13 -5.76 -9.74 -9.68
CA LEU A 13 -5.25 -8.49 -9.11
C LEU A 13 -6.11 -7.95 -7.96
N MET A 14 -7.43 -8.14 -8.05
CA MET A 14 -8.40 -7.67 -7.05
C MET A 14 -8.73 -8.73 -5.98
N LYS A 15 -8.17 -9.93 -6.09
CA LYS A 15 -8.40 -11.02 -5.13
C LYS A 15 -7.33 -10.99 -4.01
N PRO A 16 -7.69 -11.30 -2.76
CA PRO A 16 -6.72 -11.49 -1.69
C PRO A 16 -5.63 -12.49 -2.11
N GLY A 17 -4.36 -12.10 -2.00
CA GLY A 17 -3.22 -12.95 -2.34
C GLY A 17 -2.86 -13.05 -3.83
N GLY A 18 -3.60 -12.39 -4.74
CA GLY A 18 -3.29 -12.42 -6.18
C GLY A 18 -1.95 -11.77 -6.54
N THR A 19 -1.56 -10.70 -5.85
CA THR A 19 -0.25 -10.04 -6.00
C THR A 19 0.89 -10.95 -5.52
N ALA A 20 0.67 -11.72 -4.44
CA ALA A 20 1.63 -12.72 -3.97
C ALA A 20 1.83 -13.83 -5.01
N LEU A 21 0.74 -14.36 -5.60
CA LEU A 21 0.80 -15.36 -6.67
C LEU A 21 1.56 -14.83 -7.91
N TYR A 22 1.26 -13.60 -8.33
CA TYR A 22 2.00 -12.94 -9.41
C TYR A 22 3.50 -12.86 -9.11
N GLY A 23 3.83 -12.33 -7.93
CA GLY A 23 5.21 -12.15 -7.49
C GLY A 23 5.95 -13.49 -7.46
N ALA A 24 5.31 -14.56 -6.97
CA ALA A 24 5.90 -15.90 -6.94
C ALA A 24 6.21 -16.42 -8.35
N GLN A 25 5.27 -16.28 -9.29
CA GLN A 25 5.46 -16.72 -10.69
C GLN A 25 6.58 -15.93 -11.38
N GLN A 26 6.60 -14.61 -11.22
CA GLN A 26 7.65 -13.78 -11.81
C GLN A 26 9.03 -14.08 -11.22
N ARG A 27 9.11 -14.33 -9.90
CA ARG A 27 10.36 -14.76 -9.27
C ARG A 27 10.85 -16.11 -9.81
N ALA A 28 9.95 -17.05 -10.05
CA ALA A 28 10.32 -18.35 -10.62
C ALA A 28 10.90 -18.16 -12.04
N ARG A 29 10.22 -17.39 -12.89
CA ARG A 29 10.69 -17.09 -14.25
C ARG A 29 12.04 -16.38 -14.27
N LEU A 30 12.20 -15.34 -13.44
CA LEU A 30 13.46 -14.58 -13.37
C LEU A 30 14.63 -15.42 -12.85
N ARG A 31 14.39 -16.34 -11.89
CA ARG A 31 15.42 -17.29 -11.45
C ARG A 31 15.83 -18.22 -12.57
N GLN A 32 14.87 -18.79 -13.28
CA GLN A 32 15.14 -19.67 -14.42
C GLN A 32 15.98 -18.94 -15.47
N MET A 33 15.58 -17.72 -15.87
CA MET A 33 16.36 -16.90 -16.80
C MET A 33 17.77 -16.62 -16.29
N ALA A 34 17.94 -16.30 -15.00
CA ALA A 34 19.27 -16.06 -14.43
C ALA A 34 20.17 -17.31 -14.48
N ASP A 35 19.58 -18.48 -14.25
CA ASP A 35 20.31 -19.74 -14.28
C ASP A 35 20.69 -20.15 -15.71
N GLU A 36 19.80 -19.92 -16.69
CA GLU A 36 20.09 -20.07 -18.12
C GLU A 36 21.23 -19.14 -18.56
N VAL A 37 21.17 -17.85 -18.21
CA VAL A 37 22.23 -16.86 -18.52
C VAL A 37 23.55 -17.26 -17.88
N ARG A 38 23.54 -17.81 -16.67
CA ARG A 38 24.75 -18.29 -15.99
C ARG A 38 25.40 -19.47 -16.71
N VAL A 39 24.61 -20.37 -17.29
CA VAL A 39 25.12 -21.47 -18.13
C VAL A 39 25.74 -20.88 -19.38
N LEU A 40 25.00 -20.02 -20.09
CA LEU A 40 25.45 -19.37 -21.33
C LEU A 40 26.75 -18.58 -21.13
N LEU A 41 26.89 -17.91 -19.99
CA LEU A 41 28.11 -17.18 -19.63
C LEU A 41 29.33 -18.09 -19.50
N ARG A 42 29.16 -19.28 -18.93
CA ARG A 42 30.26 -20.24 -18.79
C ARG A 42 30.67 -20.80 -20.14
N GLU A 43 29.70 -21.14 -20.98
CA GLU A 43 29.95 -21.63 -22.35
C GLU A 43 30.64 -20.55 -23.18
N TYR A 44 30.05 -19.35 -23.26
CA TYR A 44 30.60 -18.22 -24.02
C TYR A 44 32.03 -17.86 -23.58
N ARG A 45 32.27 -17.83 -22.27
CA ARG A 45 33.62 -17.57 -21.76
C ARG A 45 34.58 -18.69 -22.12
N ALA A 46 34.19 -19.96 -21.96
CA ALA A 46 35.06 -21.09 -22.32
C ALA A 46 35.43 -21.08 -23.81
N ASP A 47 34.46 -20.78 -24.69
CA ASP A 47 34.69 -20.67 -26.13
C ASP A 47 35.67 -19.54 -26.45
N LEU A 48 35.53 -18.38 -25.81
CA LEU A 48 36.45 -17.25 -25.99
C LEU A 48 37.84 -17.49 -25.41
N GLU A 49 37.97 -18.27 -24.34
CA GLU A 49 39.28 -18.61 -23.75
C GLU A 49 40.12 -19.47 -24.70
N ASN A 50 39.49 -20.20 -25.63
CA ASN A 50 40.17 -20.99 -26.66
C ASN A 50 40.59 -20.17 -27.88
N VAL A 51 40.20 -18.89 -27.96
CA VAL A 51 40.59 -18.00 -29.06
C VAL A 51 41.92 -17.34 -28.71
N GLU A 52 43.00 -17.87 -29.29
CA GLU A 52 44.35 -17.32 -29.17
C GLU A 52 44.70 -16.48 -30.41
N PHE A 53 45.41 -15.38 -30.20
CA PHE A 53 45.97 -14.55 -31.26
C PHE A 53 47.50 -14.67 -31.28
N ASP A 54 48.09 -14.51 -32.47
CA ASP A 54 49.54 -14.52 -32.63
C ASP A 54 50.20 -13.44 -31.74
N GLY A 55 51.11 -13.88 -30.88
CA GLY A 55 51.80 -13.01 -29.93
C GLY A 55 51.10 -12.80 -28.58
N ASP A 56 49.95 -13.45 -28.34
CA ASP A 56 49.31 -13.45 -27.03
C ASP A 56 50.27 -13.97 -25.95
N LYS A 57 50.38 -13.23 -24.84
CA LYS A 57 51.10 -13.68 -23.65
C LYS A 57 50.29 -14.75 -22.90
N PRO A 58 50.93 -15.53 -22.00
CA PRO A 58 50.20 -16.42 -21.11
C PRO A 58 49.08 -15.66 -20.39
N PHE A 59 47.87 -16.23 -20.40
CA PHE A 59 46.65 -15.68 -19.79
C PHE A 59 45.97 -14.50 -20.51
N GLU A 60 46.54 -13.89 -21.56
CA GLU A 60 45.86 -12.84 -22.32
C GLU A 60 44.51 -13.29 -22.92
N PRO A 61 44.38 -14.51 -23.49
CA PRO A 61 43.09 -15.05 -23.92
C PRO A 61 42.05 -15.09 -22.80
N ARG A 62 42.47 -15.48 -21.58
CA ARG A 62 41.59 -15.55 -20.40
C ARG A 62 41.12 -14.19 -19.93
N ILE A 63 42.00 -13.20 -19.92
CA ILE A 63 41.65 -11.83 -19.54
C ILE A 63 40.67 -11.25 -20.57
N ARG A 64 40.95 -11.43 -21.85
CA ARG A 64 40.09 -10.98 -22.95
C ARG A 64 38.70 -11.62 -22.89
N ALA A 65 38.64 -12.94 -22.72
CA ALA A 65 37.39 -13.69 -22.55
C ALA A 65 36.60 -13.21 -21.32
N PHE A 66 37.28 -13.00 -20.18
CA PHE A 66 36.66 -12.45 -18.99
C PHE A 66 36.04 -11.08 -19.27
N LEU A 67 36.79 -10.14 -19.86
CA LEU A 67 36.32 -8.80 -20.18
C LEU A 67 35.13 -8.81 -21.16
N ALA A 68 35.21 -9.63 -22.20
CA ALA A 68 34.14 -9.80 -23.19
C ALA A 68 32.86 -10.42 -22.58
N SER A 69 32.99 -11.28 -21.56
CA SER A 69 31.85 -11.88 -20.85
C SER A 69 31.20 -10.98 -19.79
N ARG A 70 31.82 -9.83 -19.44
CA ARG A 70 31.32 -8.95 -18.36
C ARG A 70 29.88 -8.45 -18.54
N PRO A 71 29.43 -8.04 -19.74
CA PRO A 71 28.04 -7.59 -19.91
C PRO A 71 27.03 -8.70 -19.59
N LEU A 72 27.35 -9.94 -19.94
CA LEU A 72 26.48 -11.10 -19.66
C LEU A 72 26.49 -11.45 -18.16
N ALA A 73 27.64 -11.26 -17.48
CA ALA A 73 27.73 -11.39 -16.03
C ALA A 73 26.87 -10.34 -15.30
N GLN A 74 26.89 -9.10 -15.81
CA GLN A 74 26.06 -8.04 -15.27
C GLN A 74 24.57 -8.36 -15.45
N PHE A 75 24.18 -8.86 -16.63
CA PHE A 75 22.80 -9.27 -16.88
C PHE A 75 22.31 -10.36 -15.91
N GLU A 76 23.13 -11.37 -15.63
CA GLU A 76 22.82 -12.39 -14.62
C GLU A 76 22.58 -11.80 -13.23
N SER A 77 23.47 -10.88 -12.81
CA SER A 77 23.34 -10.15 -11.55
C SER A 77 22.07 -9.31 -11.49
N ASP A 78 21.74 -8.60 -12.58
CA ASP A 78 20.56 -7.76 -12.68
C ASP A 78 19.26 -8.58 -12.60
N LEU A 79 19.23 -9.77 -13.22
CA LEU A 79 18.11 -10.70 -13.10
C LEU A 79 17.92 -11.16 -11.64
N ARG A 80 19.01 -11.49 -10.94
CA ARG A 80 18.95 -11.85 -9.52
C ARG A 80 18.50 -10.68 -8.64
N ALA A 81 18.92 -9.45 -8.96
CA ALA A 81 18.43 -8.25 -8.29
C ALA A 81 16.92 -8.04 -8.56
N ALA A 82 16.46 -8.25 -9.79
CA ALA A 82 15.05 -8.15 -10.17
C ALA A 82 14.17 -9.12 -9.35
N VAL A 83 14.64 -10.35 -9.07
CA VAL A 83 13.94 -11.30 -8.17
C VAL A 83 13.67 -10.69 -6.79
N LYS A 84 14.63 -9.92 -6.24
CA LYS A 84 14.47 -9.22 -4.95
C LYS A 84 13.44 -8.10 -5.04
N HIS A 85 13.42 -7.35 -6.14
CA HIS A 85 12.43 -6.29 -6.37
C HIS A 85 11.02 -6.84 -6.50
N VAL A 86 10.84 -7.91 -7.27
CA VAL A 86 9.54 -8.60 -7.41
C VAL A 86 9.06 -9.14 -6.06
N GLY A 87 9.97 -9.60 -5.20
CA GLY A 87 9.64 -10.04 -3.84
C GLY A 87 9.02 -8.97 -2.94
N LYS A 88 9.13 -7.68 -3.29
CA LYS A 88 8.55 -6.55 -2.54
C LYS A 88 7.16 -6.15 -3.03
N LEU A 89 6.69 -6.67 -4.16
CA LEU A 89 5.43 -6.25 -4.77
C LEU A 89 4.23 -6.46 -3.83
N ASP A 90 4.15 -7.63 -3.21
CA ASP A 90 3.02 -7.94 -2.32
C ASP A 90 3.00 -7.02 -1.09
N SER A 91 4.15 -6.81 -0.44
CA SER A 91 4.23 -5.90 0.71
C SER A 91 3.87 -4.45 0.35
N GLU A 92 4.29 -3.96 -0.82
CA GLU A 92 3.92 -2.61 -1.27
C GLU A 92 2.43 -2.53 -1.61
N TYR A 93 1.87 -3.57 -2.23
CA TYR A 93 0.44 -3.64 -2.50
C TYR A 93 -0.38 -3.60 -1.21
N GLN A 94 -0.06 -4.46 -0.23
CA GLN A 94 -0.72 -4.48 1.08
C GLN A 94 -0.67 -3.11 1.75
N ARG A 95 0.52 -2.49 1.81
CA ARG A 95 0.71 -1.19 2.44
C ARG A 95 -0.12 -0.08 1.76
N ARG A 96 -0.18 -0.06 0.43
CA ARG A 96 -0.74 1.07 -0.34
C ARG A 96 -2.22 0.93 -0.66
N TYR A 97 -2.68 -0.29 -0.90
CA TYR A 97 -4.03 -0.56 -1.38
C TYR A 97 -4.93 -1.24 -0.35
N VAL A 98 -4.36 -1.89 0.68
CA VAL A 98 -5.14 -2.52 1.75
C VAL A 98 -5.11 -1.64 3.01
N GLU A 99 -3.94 -1.45 3.61
CA GLU A 99 -3.82 -0.74 4.90
C GLU A 99 -4.11 0.76 4.82
N LEU A 100 -3.66 1.43 3.75
CA LEU A 100 -3.77 2.89 3.66
C LEU A 100 -5.22 3.37 3.57
N PRO A 101 -6.11 2.76 2.76
CA PRO A 101 -7.54 3.06 2.80
C PRO A 101 -8.17 2.83 4.18
N GLU A 102 -7.84 1.75 4.87
CA GLU A 102 -8.35 1.47 6.22
C GLU A 102 -7.94 2.57 7.21
N LYS A 103 -6.65 2.94 7.21
CA LYS A 103 -6.12 4.05 8.03
C LYS A 103 -6.82 5.37 7.72
N ARG A 104 -7.19 5.63 6.46
CA ARG A 104 -7.94 6.84 6.07
C ARG A 104 -9.39 6.81 6.57
N LYS A 105 -10.06 5.66 6.54
CA LYS A 105 -11.43 5.50 7.07
C LYS A 105 -11.47 5.75 8.58
N VAL A 106 -10.53 5.18 9.34
CA VAL A 106 -10.42 5.40 10.80
C VAL A 106 -10.23 6.89 11.10
N LYS A 107 -9.30 7.57 10.42
CA LYS A 107 -9.08 9.01 10.58
C LYS A 107 -10.30 9.85 10.22
N ALA A 108 -11.09 9.45 9.23
CA ALA A 108 -12.31 10.17 8.87
C ALA A 108 -13.37 10.07 9.97
N ILE A 109 -13.54 8.89 10.57
CA ILE A 109 -14.46 8.66 11.70
C ILE A 109 -14.02 9.46 12.92
N GLU A 110 -12.73 9.42 13.27
CA GLU A 110 -12.18 10.22 14.38
C GLU A 110 -12.38 11.72 14.17
N LYS A 111 -12.18 12.21 12.94
CA LYS A 111 -12.39 13.62 12.59
C LYS A 111 -13.87 14.01 12.69
N ALA A 112 -14.78 13.13 12.28
CA ALA A 112 -16.22 13.34 12.42
C ALA A 112 -16.63 13.39 13.90
N HIS A 113 -16.14 12.47 14.74
CA HIS A 113 -16.36 12.47 16.18
C HIS A 113 -15.86 13.77 16.84
N LYS A 114 -14.62 14.17 16.54
CA LYS A 114 -14.05 15.41 17.07
C LYS A 114 -14.83 16.66 16.63
N LYS A 115 -15.33 16.67 15.38
CA LYS A 115 -16.17 17.77 14.89
C LYS A 115 -17.52 17.79 15.60
N GLY A 116 -18.17 16.65 15.78
CA GLY A 116 -19.44 16.53 16.51
C GLY A 116 -19.33 17.00 17.97
N ILE A 117 -18.26 16.62 18.67
CA ILE A 117 -18.00 17.07 20.05
C ILE A 117 -17.82 18.60 20.11
N LYS A 118 -17.04 19.18 19.18
CA LYS A 118 -16.86 20.64 19.12
C LYS A 118 -18.16 21.38 18.84
N THR A 119 -18.99 20.86 17.93
CA THR A 119 -20.30 21.44 17.64
C THR A 119 -21.23 21.35 18.86
N ALA A 120 -21.27 20.22 19.56
CA ALA A 120 -22.05 20.07 20.80
C ALA A 120 -21.56 21.00 21.92
N GLN A 121 -20.25 21.18 22.07
CA GLN A 121 -19.69 22.15 23.02
C GLN A 121 -20.09 23.59 22.67
N SER A 122 -19.99 23.99 21.39
CA SER A 122 -20.38 25.34 20.97
C SER A 122 -21.87 25.63 21.15
N LEU A 123 -22.74 24.64 20.97
CA LEU A 123 -24.18 24.79 21.21
C LEU A 123 -24.47 24.97 22.70
N ASN A 124 -23.86 24.15 23.57
CA ASN A 124 -23.99 24.30 25.03
C ASN A 124 -23.47 25.65 25.53
N THR A 125 -22.35 26.16 24.97
CA THR A 125 -21.84 27.49 25.34
C THR A 125 -22.73 28.62 24.84
N ALA A 126 -23.33 28.48 23.65
CA ALA A 126 -24.28 29.46 23.12
C ALA A 126 -25.61 29.47 23.91
N GLU A 127 -26.10 28.32 24.36
CA GLU A 127 -27.24 28.22 25.27
C GLU A 127 -26.95 28.89 26.63
N GLN A 128 -25.75 28.68 27.20
CA GLN A 128 -25.36 29.35 28.44
C GLN A 128 -25.25 30.87 28.29
N LEU A 129 -24.73 31.36 27.17
CA LEU A 129 -24.66 32.81 26.89
C LEU A 129 -26.04 33.45 26.64
N ASN A 130 -26.95 32.73 25.98
CA ASN A 130 -28.35 33.18 25.83
C ASN A 130 -29.10 33.17 27.17
N ALA A 131 -28.84 32.21 28.07
CA ALA A 131 -29.41 32.21 29.41
C ALA A 131 -28.89 33.37 30.29
N VAL A 132 -27.60 33.76 30.13
CA VAL A 132 -27.01 34.93 30.83
C VAL A 132 -27.52 36.26 30.28
N SER A 133 -27.96 36.32 29.02
CA SER A 133 -28.54 37.53 28.42
C SER A 133 -30.03 37.76 28.78
N GLN A 134 -30.65 36.84 29.54
CA GLN A 134 -32.02 36.94 30.03
C GLN A 134 -32.12 37.19 31.55
N THR A 135 -31.15 37.87 32.16
CA THR A 135 -31.38 38.46 33.49
C THR A 135 -32.20 39.75 33.36
N PRO A 136 -33.40 39.83 33.94
CA PRO A 136 -34.30 40.96 33.74
C PRO A 136 -33.89 42.15 34.62
N GLY A 137 -33.77 43.33 34.00
CA GLY A 137 -34.01 44.59 34.69
C GLY A 137 -35.50 44.70 35.03
N ASP A 138 -35.76 45.29 36.20
CA ASP A 138 -37.08 45.53 36.80
C ASP A 138 -38.18 45.85 35.80
N ASN A 139 -39.32 45.14 35.89
CA ASN A 139 -40.63 45.80 35.97
C ASN A 139 -41.76 44.85 36.38
N ASN A 140 -42.64 45.47 37.14
CA ASN A 140 -43.86 45.01 37.79
C ASN A 140 -44.90 44.43 36.81
N GLY A 141 -45.58 43.32 37.18
CA GLY A 141 -46.93 42.99 36.69
C GLY A 141 -47.12 41.70 35.86
N GLN A 142 -48.10 40.90 36.32
CA GLN A 142 -48.99 39.99 35.57
C GLN A 142 -48.58 38.51 35.30
N ALA A 143 -49.28 37.64 36.05
CA ALA A 143 -49.99 36.41 35.65
C ALA A 143 -49.45 35.46 34.55
N ALA A 144 -49.21 34.21 35.00
CA ALA A 144 -49.59 32.93 34.40
C ALA A 144 -49.39 32.67 32.88
N LYS A 145 -48.53 31.67 32.57
CA LYS A 145 -48.93 30.37 31.99
C LYS A 145 -47.69 29.46 31.83
N LYS A 146 -47.76 28.25 32.39
CA LYS A 146 -46.90 27.11 32.03
C LYS A 146 -47.17 26.76 30.57
N SER A 147 -46.16 26.84 29.71
CA SER A 147 -46.10 26.11 28.45
C SER A 147 -45.03 25.04 28.59
N GLU A 148 -45.47 23.79 28.63
CA GLU A 148 -44.64 22.60 28.50
C GLU A 148 -44.05 22.58 27.08
N GLU A 149 -42.75 22.85 26.95
CA GLU A 149 -42.01 22.45 25.76
C GLU A 149 -41.50 21.02 25.95
N PRO A 150 -41.65 20.13 24.95
CA PRO A 150 -41.20 18.76 25.05
C PRO A 150 -39.68 18.72 25.19
N SER A 151 -39.23 18.20 26.33
CA SER A 151 -37.83 17.91 26.61
C SER A 151 -37.29 16.89 25.61
N PHE A 152 -36.01 17.02 25.26
CA PHE A 152 -35.28 16.07 24.41
C PHE A 152 -35.42 14.60 24.87
N LEU A 153 -35.72 14.36 26.14
CA LEU A 153 -36.02 13.03 26.68
C LEU A 153 -37.25 12.37 26.02
N ASP A 154 -38.29 13.14 25.68
CA ASP A 154 -39.48 12.62 24.97
C ASP A 154 -39.15 12.15 23.54
N PHE A 155 -38.12 12.71 22.92
CA PHE A 155 -37.70 12.32 21.57
C PHE A 155 -36.90 11.02 21.54
N LEU A 156 -36.27 10.63 22.64
CA LEU A 156 -35.51 9.39 22.75
C LEU A 156 -36.40 8.18 23.06
N GLU A 157 -37.45 8.37 23.86
CA GLU A 157 -38.39 7.30 24.21
C GLU A 157 -39.25 6.86 23.02
N LYS A 158 -39.49 7.76 22.06
CA LYS A 158 -40.31 7.48 20.87
C LYS A 158 -39.60 6.68 19.76
N ARG A 159 -38.34 6.29 19.96
CA ARG A 159 -37.51 5.60 18.95
C ARG A 159 -36.91 4.26 19.40
N ALA A 160 -37.31 3.77 20.57
CA ALA A 160 -37.06 2.40 21.02
C ALA A 160 -38.34 1.56 20.81
#